data_AF-A0A8J7B0K5-F1
#
_entry.id   AF-A0A8J7B0K5-F1
#
_cell.length_a   1.000
_cell.length_b   1.000
_cell.length_c   1.000
_cell.angle_alpha   90.00
_cell.angle_beta   90.00
_cell.angle_gamma   90.00
#
_symmetry.space_group_name_H-M   'P 1'
#
loop_
_entity.id
_entity.type
_entity.pdbx_description
1 polymer ?
#
loop_
_entity_poly.entity_id
_entity_poly.type
_entity_poly.pdbx_seq_one_letter_code
_entity_poly.pdbx_strand_id
1 'polypeptide(L)'
;MMQLYRERWQVEGLFLSVTQNFDGEIKTLAYPQAALFSFTLALMAYNILATLKAALASVHGVGKIEAALSDFYVVDELQGMCRGMMIAIPPHLWQGFAEMPVVELADFLQNLAAKVNLKRFLKAPPQKKKKPSPKYDLKHPHVSTAKLLSGG
;
A
#
# COMPACT_ATOMS: atom_id res chain seq x y z
N MET A 1 -21.78 -7.49 14.64
CA MET A 1 -22.03 -6.20 13.94
C MET A 1 -20.74 -5.52 13.50
N MET A 2 -19.73 -5.29 14.35
CA MET A 2 -18.46 -4.64 13.96
C MET A 2 -17.54 -5.46 13.02
N GLN A 3 -17.48 -6.80 13.16
CA GLN A 3 -16.67 -7.65 12.27
C GLN A 3 -17.16 -7.64 10.81
N LEU A 4 -18.49 -7.66 10.59
CA LEU A 4 -19.09 -7.62 9.26
C LEU A 4 -18.83 -6.30 8.52
N TYR A 5 -18.70 -5.20 9.26
CA TYR A 5 -18.34 -3.89 8.71
C TYR A 5 -16.84 -3.79 8.35
N ARG A 6 -15.97 -4.50 9.08
CA ARG A 6 -14.53 -4.57 8.82
C ARG A 6 -14.24 -5.33 7.52
N GLU A 7 -14.95 -6.43 7.28
CA GLU A 7 -14.84 -7.21 6.05
C GLU A 7 -15.31 -6.40 4.82
N ARG A 8 -16.38 -5.62 4.96
CA ARG A 8 -16.87 -4.73 3.91
C ARG A 8 -15.86 -3.63 3.54
N TRP A 9 -15.21 -3.06 4.54
CA TRP A 9 -14.15 -2.06 4.34
C TRP A 9 -12.91 -2.64 3.63
N GLN A 10 -12.59 -3.91 3.87
CA GLN A 10 -11.51 -4.60 3.15
C GLN A 10 -11.85 -4.81 1.67
N VAL A 11 -13.11 -5.12 1.35
CA VAL A 11 -13.61 -5.21 -0.02
C VAL A 11 -13.57 -3.84 -0.71
N GLU A 12 -14.00 -2.78 -0.04
CA GLU A 12 -13.92 -1.41 -0.58
C GLU A 12 -12.47 -0.94 -0.78
N GLY A 13 -11.55 -1.30 0.12
CA GLY A 13 -10.11 -1.07 -0.04
C GLY A 13 -9.51 -1.85 -1.21
N LEU A 14 -9.99 -3.07 -1.47
CA LEU A 14 -9.61 -3.90 -2.62
C LEU A 14 -10.03 -3.21 -3.93
N PHE A 15 -11.30 -2.81 -4.04
CA PHE A 15 -11.80 -2.08 -5.21
C PHE A 15 -11.11 -0.72 -5.40
N LEU A 16 -10.82 0.00 -4.31
CA LEU A 16 -10.11 1.27 -4.36
C LEU A 16 -8.66 1.10 -4.85
N SER A 17 -7.94 0.10 -4.34
CA SER A 17 -6.56 -0.18 -4.75
C SER A 17 -6.48 -0.65 -6.21
N VAL A 18 -7.45 -1.43 -6.67
CA VAL A 18 -7.55 -1.85 -8.08
C VAL A 18 -7.83 -0.64 -8.97
N THR A 19 -8.75 0.23 -8.57
CA THR A 19 -9.11 1.43 -9.34
C THR A 19 -7.96 2.44 -9.42
N GLN A 20 -7.23 2.64 -8.31
CA GLN A 20 -6.09 3.56 -8.25
C GLN A 20 -4.85 3.04 -9.01
N ASN A 21 -4.62 1.73 -9.03
CA ASN A 21 -3.47 1.15 -9.71
C ASN A 21 -3.68 0.90 -11.21
N PHE A 22 -4.93 0.79 -11.67
CA PHE A 22 -5.28 0.55 -13.08
C PHE A 22 -5.82 1.80 -13.80
N ASP A 23 -5.69 2.98 -13.20
CA ASP A 23 -5.94 4.29 -13.79
C ASP A 23 -7.32 4.46 -14.44
N GLY A 24 -8.37 3.76 -13.99
CA GLY A 24 -9.79 3.95 -14.38
C GLY A 24 -10.15 3.90 -15.89
N GLU A 25 -9.16 3.89 -16.78
CA GLU A 25 -9.23 3.93 -18.23
C GLU A 25 -8.75 2.60 -18.78
N ILE A 26 -9.39 1.50 -18.39
CA ILE A 26 -9.62 0.47 -19.40
C ILE A 26 -10.74 1.01 -20.29
N LYS A 27 -10.43 2.04 -21.11
CA LYS A 27 -11.21 2.36 -22.30
C LYS A 27 -11.32 1.05 -23.06
N THR A 28 -12.54 0.58 -23.29
CA THR A 28 -12.87 -0.71 -23.92
C THR A 28 -12.57 -1.98 -23.12
N LEU A 29 -13.48 -2.33 -22.21
CA LEU A 29 -13.99 -3.70 -22.16
C LEU A 29 -15.51 -3.66 -22.11
N ALA A 30 -16.15 -3.17 -23.17
CA ALA A 30 -17.60 -3.28 -23.38
C ALA A 30 -18.03 -4.74 -23.68
N TYR A 31 -17.35 -5.70 -23.05
CA TYR A 31 -17.53 -7.13 -23.23
C TYR A 31 -17.55 -7.78 -21.83
N PRO A 32 -18.69 -8.34 -21.40
CA PRO A 32 -18.90 -8.79 -20.01
C PRO A 32 -17.89 -9.86 -19.58
N GLN A 33 -17.37 -10.67 -20.50
CA GLN A 33 -16.39 -11.71 -20.19
C GLN A 33 -15.05 -11.13 -19.75
N ALA A 34 -14.63 -10.01 -20.33
CA ALA A 34 -13.34 -9.41 -19.99
C ALA A 34 -13.39 -8.63 -18.66
N ALA A 35 -14.56 -8.10 -18.31
CA ALA A 35 -14.80 -7.52 -16.99
C ALA A 35 -14.77 -8.59 -15.88
N LEU A 36 -15.34 -9.78 -16.13
CA LEU A 36 -15.25 -10.89 -15.19
C LEU A 36 -13.79 -11.36 -15.04
N PHE A 37 -13.06 -11.44 -16.15
CA PHE A 37 -11.65 -11.81 -16.12
C PHE A 37 -10.80 -10.81 -15.31
N SER A 38 -10.92 -9.50 -15.56
CA SER A 38 -10.17 -8.49 -14.81
C SER A 38 -10.53 -8.49 -13.33
N PHE A 39 -11.80 -8.74 -13.00
CA PHE A 39 -12.24 -8.92 -11.61
C PHE A 39 -11.57 -10.13 -10.94
N THR A 40 -11.55 -11.30 -11.60
CA THR A 40 -10.87 -12.48 -11.04
C THR A 40 -9.37 -12.28 -10.87
N LEU A 41 -8.72 -11.59 -11.81
CA LEU A 41 -7.30 -11.26 -11.73
C LEU A 41 -7.01 -10.31 -10.56
N ALA A 42 -7.87 -9.31 -10.35
CA ALA A 42 -7.78 -8.40 -9.22
C ALA A 42 -7.89 -9.14 -7.88
N LEU A 43 -8.82 -10.10 -7.75
CA LEU A 43 -8.94 -10.94 -6.56
C LEU A 43 -7.69 -11.79 -6.33
N MET A 44 -7.14 -12.39 -7.38
CA MET A 44 -5.90 -13.17 -7.27
C MET A 44 -4.73 -12.30 -6.83
N ALA A 45 -4.56 -11.12 -7.44
CA ALA A 45 -3.51 -10.17 -7.06
C ALA A 45 -3.66 -9.71 -5.61
N TYR A 46 -4.88 -9.46 -5.15
CA TYR A 46 -5.15 -9.12 -3.76
C TYR A 46 -4.78 -10.27 -2.82
N ASN A 47 -5.12 -11.51 -3.16
CA ASN A 47 -4.76 -12.67 -2.33
C ASN A 47 -3.24 -12.80 -2.19
N ILE A 48 -2.48 -12.58 -3.27
CA ILE A 48 -1.01 -12.56 -3.23
C ILE A 48 -0.49 -11.43 -2.33
N LEU A 49 -1.07 -10.23 -2.43
CA LEU A 49 -0.67 -9.11 -1.57
C LEU A 49 -1.03 -9.37 -0.10
N ALA A 50 -2.17 -9.99 0.16
CA ALA A 50 -2.64 -10.35 1.49
C ALA A 50 -1.74 -11.42 2.14
N THR A 51 -1.33 -12.45 1.41
CA THR A 51 -0.40 -13.47 1.91
C THR A 51 0.98 -12.88 2.21
N LEU A 52 1.48 -11.99 1.33
CA LEU A 52 2.73 -11.25 1.59
C LEU A 52 2.64 -10.41 2.87
N LYS A 53 1.54 -9.64 3.03
CA LYS A 53 1.30 -8.83 4.22
C LYS A 53 1.21 -9.69 5.48
N ALA A 54 0.54 -10.84 5.41
CA ALA A 54 0.43 -11.78 6.53
C ALA A 54 1.80 -12.35 6.94
N ALA A 55 2.64 -12.76 5.98
CA ALA A 55 3.98 -13.26 6.25
C ALA A 55 4.89 -12.17 6.87
N LEU A 56 4.81 -10.93 6.39
CA LEU A 56 5.53 -9.81 7.00
C LEU A 56 4.99 -9.48 8.40
N ALA A 57 3.68 -9.56 8.59
CA ALA A 57 3.01 -9.26 9.85
C ALA A 57 3.34 -10.28 10.94
N SER A 58 3.50 -11.56 10.59
CA SER A 58 3.86 -12.61 11.56
C SER A 58 5.27 -12.40 12.14
N VAL A 59 6.20 -11.88 11.34
CA VAL A 59 7.59 -11.67 11.77
C VAL A 59 7.83 -10.29 12.39
N HIS A 60 7.23 -9.24 11.82
CA HIS A 60 7.54 -7.85 12.19
C HIS A 60 6.44 -7.15 13.00
N GLY A 61 5.33 -7.85 13.26
CA GLY A 61 4.20 -7.38 14.04
C GLY A 61 3.06 -6.81 13.18
N VAL A 62 1.85 -7.33 13.41
CA VAL A 62 0.62 -7.02 12.65
C VAL A 62 0.32 -5.52 12.57
N GLY A 63 0.34 -4.82 13.72
CA GLY A 63 -0.01 -3.40 13.76
C GLY A 63 0.96 -2.48 13.01
N LYS A 64 2.22 -2.89 12.86
CA LYS A 64 3.24 -2.12 12.13
C LYS A 64 3.06 -2.27 10.62
N ILE A 65 2.72 -3.46 10.15
CA ILE A 65 2.54 -3.74 8.72
C ILE A 65 1.26 -3.09 8.20
N GLU A 66 0.12 -3.27 8.88
CA GLU A 66 -1.17 -2.71 8.42
C GLU A 66 -1.13 -1.17 8.32
N ALA A 67 -0.48 -0.50 9.27
CA ALA A 67 -0.42 0.95 9.30
C ALA A 67 0.65 1.53 8.38
N ALA A 68 1.84 0.91 8.34
CA ALA A 68 3.03 1.56 7.78
C ALA A 68 3.50 0.98 6.45
N LEU A 69 3.07 -0.22 6.03
CA LEU A 69 3.49 -0.77 4.73
C LEU A 69 2.87 0.02 3.57
N SER A 70 3.70 0.37 2.58
CA SER A 70 3.28 1.06 1.36
C SER A 70 3.12 0.04 0.22
N ASP A 71 1.88 -0.16 -0.23
CA ASP A 71 1.58 -1.05 -1.37
C ASP A 71 2.29 -0.57 -2.64
N PHE A 72 2.44 0.75 -2.82
CA PHE A 72 3.18 1.35 -3.92
C PHE A 72 4.64 0.87 -3.97
N TYR A 73 5.38 0.94 -2.86
CA TYR A 73 6.79 0.53 -2.83
C TYR A 73 6.98 -0.98 -3.01
N VAL A 74 6.00 -1.78 -2.59
CA VAL A 74 6.01 -3.23 -2.82
C VAL A 74 5.85 -3.53 -4.32
N VAL A 75 4.88 -2.87 -4.98
CA VAL A 75 4.64 -3.06 -6.41
C VAL A 75 5.82 -2.55 -7.25
N ASP A 76 6.38 -1.38 -6.92
CA ASP A 76 7.54 -0.80 -7.58
C ASP A 76 8.75 -1.76 -7.56
N GLU A 77 9.06 -2.32 -6.38
CA GLU A 77 10.14 -3.29 -6.25
C GLU A 77 9.89 -4.56 -7.07
N LEU A 78 8.65 -5.07 -7.06
CA LEU A 78 8.27 -6.24 -7.84
C LEU A 78 8.48 -5.99 -9.34
N GLN A 79 8.06 -4.84 -9.86
CA GLN A 79 8.27 -4.46 -11.25
C GLN A 79 9.76 -4.39 -11.61
N GLY A 80 10.58 -3.83 -10.72
CA GLY A 80 12.03 -3.72 -10.91
C GLY A 80 12.77 -5.06 -10.87
N MET A 81 12.33 -6.01 -10.03
CA MET A 81 13.05 -7.26 -9.78
C MET A 81 12.54 -8.46 -10.58
N CYS A 82 11.26 -8.50 -10.95
CA CYS A 82 10.62 -9.66 -11.58
C CYS A 82 11.42 -10.21 -12.77
N ARG A 83 11.84 -9.32 -13.68
CA ARG A 83 12.61 -9.72 -14.87
C ARG A 83 13.97 -10.34 -14.49
N GLY A 84 14.66 -9.74 -13.51
CA GLY A 84 15.94 -10.26 -13.03
C GLY A 84 15.81 -11.63 -12.38
N MET A 85 14.75 -11.82 -11.58
CA MET A 85 14.46 -13.11 -10.94
C MET A 85 14.15 -14.21 -11.96
N MET A 86 13.37 -13.90 -13.01
CA MET A 86 13.07 -14.86 -14.09
C MET A 86 14.31 -15.29 -14.87
N ILE A 87 15.38 -14.48 -14.89
CA ILE A 87 16.67 -14.83 -15.50
C ILE A 87 17.52 -15.64 -14.52
N ALA A 88 17.56 -15.22 -13.24
CA ALA A 88 18.43 -15.80 -12.23
C ALA A 88 17.96 -17.16 -11.69
N ILE A 89 16.66 -17.44 -11.73
CA ILE A 89 16.06 -18.65 -11.14
C ILE A 89 15.50 -19.53 -12.27
N PRO A 90 16.11 -20.71 -12.53
CA PRO A 90 15.62 -21.65 -13.52
C PRO A 90 14.15 -22.06 -13.32
N PRO A 91 13.37 -22.25 -14.41
CA PRO A 91 11.95 -22.61 -14.35
C PRO A 91 11.59 -23.79 -13.45
N HIS A 92 12.43 -24.85 -13.45
CA HIS A 92 12.17 -26.07 -12.68
C HIS A 92 12.21 -25.84 -11.16
N LEU A 93 12.97 -24.85 -10.67
CA LEU A 93 13.01 -24.53 -9.24
C LEU A 93 11.70 -23.93 -8.75
N TRP A 94 10.92 -23.31 -9.63
CA TRP A 94 9.61 -22.77 -9.29
C TRP A 94 8.55 -23.85 -9.09
N GLN A 95 8.70 -25.01 -9.73
CA GLN A 95 7.74 -26.12 -9.64
C GLN A 95 7.65 -26.68 -8.22
N GLY A 96 8.75 -26.65 -7.47
CA GLY A 96 8.78 -27.12 -6.08
C GLY A 96 7.81 -26.38 -5.17
N PHE A 97 7.44 -25.13 -5.47
CA PHE A 97 6.43 -24.39 -4.68
C PHE A 97 4.99 -24.85 -4.95
N ALA A 98 4.71 -25.44 -6.10
CA ALA A 98 3.36 -25.90 -6.44
C ALA A 98 2.99 -27.20 -5.71
N GLU A 99 3.99 -28.03 -5.42
CA GLU A 99 3.83 -29.32 -4.72
C GLU A 99 4.06 -29.20 -3.20
N MET A 100 4.57 -28.05 -2.75
CA MET A 100 4.92 -27.80 -1.35
C MET A 100 3.67 -27.76 -0.46
N PRO A 101 3.67 -28.47 0.69
CA PRO A 101 2.60 -28.34 1.68
C PRO A 101 2.45 -26.90 2.18
N VAL A 102 1.22 -26.48 2.46
CA VAL A 102 0.91 -25.10 2.88
C VAL A 102 1.70 -24.68 4.13
N VAL A 103 1.92 -25.60 5.06
CA VAL A 103 2.68 -25.33 6.30
C VAL A 103 4.15 -25.02 5.98
N GLU A 104 4.77 -25.83 5.12
CA GLU A 104 6.16 -25.62 4.71
C GLU A 104 6.31 -24.32 3.90
N LEU A 105 5.34 -24.02 3.03
CA LEU A 105 5.30 -22.76 2.31
C LEU A 105 5.18 -21.56 3.26
N ALA A 106 4.35 -21.67 4.30
CA ALA A 106 4.22 -20.62 5.30
C ALA A 106 5.53 -20.40 6.06
N ASP A 107 6.21 -21.46 6.49
CA ASP A 107 7.52 -21.36 7.15
C ASP A 107 8.58 -20.76 6.22
N PHE A 108 8.59 -21.16 4.95
CA PHE A 108 9.47 -20.58 3.96
C PHE A 108 9.23 -19.07 3.77
N LEU A 109 7.97 -18.65 3.63
CA LEU A 109 7.60 -17.24 3.50
C LEU A 109 7.97 -16.44 4.76
N GLN A 110 7.83 -17.00 5.95
CA GLN A 110 8.26 -16.36 7.19
C GLN A 110 9.79 -16.21 7.27
N ASN A 111 10.53 -17.24 6.85
CA ASN A 111 12.00 -17.18 6.77
C ASN A 111 12.48 -16.11 5.78
N LEU A 112 11.77 -15.93 4.67
CA LEU A 112 12.04 -14.82 3.74
C LEU A 112 11.66 -13.47 4.36
N ALA A 113 10.49 -13.37 4.98
CA ALA A 113 10.01 -12.15 5.63
C ALA A 113 10.99 -11.65 6.70
N ALA A 114 11.64 -12.54 7.45
CA ALA A 114 12.67 -12.19 8.43
C ALA A 114 13.90 -11.51 7.82
N LYS A 115 14.21 -11.76 6.54
CA LYS A 115 15.34 -11.16 5.82
C LYS A 115 14.98 -9.84 5.15
N VAL A 116 13.70 -9.45 5.14
CA VAL A 116 13.24 -8.21 4.48
C VAL A 116 13.66 -6.99 5.29
N ASN A 117 14.33 -6.04 4.62
CA ASN A 117 14.55 -4.72 5.18
C ASN A 117 13.27 -3.87 5.08
N LEU A 118 12.39 -4.00 6.08
CA LEU A 118 11.09 -3.32 6.09
C LEU A 118 11.16 -1.80 5.91
N LYS A 119 12.23 -1.14 6.38
CA LYS A 119 12.34 0.33 6.35
C LYS A 119 12.18 0.89 4.94
N ARG A 120 12.59 0.13 3.92
CA ARG A 120 12.49 0.52 2.50
C ARG A 120 11.04 0.56 1.98
N PHE A 121 10.16 -0.22 2.59
CA PHE A 121 8.77 -0.38 2.15
C PHE A 121 7.77 0.39 3.02
N LEU A 122 8.24 1.14 4.02
CA LEU A 122 7.36 1.92 4.87
C LEU A 122 6.92 3.21 4.17
N LYS A 123 5.67 3.62 4.41
CA LYS A 123 5.17 4.94 4.04
C LYS A 123 6.02 6.01 4.71
N ALA A 124 6.36 7.05 3.94
CA ALA A 124 7.02 8.21 4.52
C ALA A 124 6.09 8.84 5.58
N PRO A 125 6.63 9.27 6.74
CA PRO A 125 5.83 9.99 7.73
C PRO A 125 5.25 11.25 7.08
N PRO A 126 3.98 11.59 7.36
CA PRO A 126 3.35 12.77 6.78
C PRO A 126 4.18 14.01 7.14
N GLN A 127 4.72 14.68 6.12
CA GLN A 127 5.39 15.96 6.33
C GLN A 127 4.35 16.98 6.80
N LYS A 128 4.58 17.59 7.97
CA LYS A 128 3.78 18.72 8.43
C LYS A 128 3.90 19.83 7.38
N LYS A 129 2.79 20.14 6.69
CA LYS A 129 2.72 21.31 5.81
C LYS A 129 3.09 22.53 6.65
N LYS A 130 4.19 23.20 6.30
CA LYS A 130 4.56 24.46 6.95
C LYS A 130 3.42 25.44 6.70
N LYS A 131 2.80 25.94 7.76
CA LYS A 131 1.83 27.03 7.62
C LYS A 131 2.58 28.19 6.95
N PRO A 132 2.05 28.79 5.88
CA PRO A 132 2.67 29.98 5.31
C PRO A 132 2.79 31.02 6.42
N SER A 133 3.98 31.63 6.55
CA SER A 133 4.16 32.74 7.47
C SER A 133 3.18 33.85 7.10
N PRO A 134 2.45 34.44 8.06
CA PRO A 134 1.53 35.52 7.77
C PRO A 134 2.29 36.64 7.05
N LYS A 135 1.76 37.08 5.90
CA LYS A 135 2.33 38.22 5.18
C LYS A 135 2.10 39.46 6.02
N TYR A 136 3.17 40.07 6.49
CA TYR A 136 3.13 41.35 7.19
C TYR A 136 2.84 42.45 6.18
N ASP A 137 1.64 43.02 6.22
CA ASP A 137 1.30 44.19 5.41
C ASP A 137 1.77 45.46 6.15
N LEU A 138 2.81 46.10 5.62
CA LEU A 138 3.33 47.37 6.12
C LEU A 138 2.27 48.49 6.10
N LYS A 139 1.25 48.40 5.23
CA LYS A 139 0.17 49.39 5.14
C LYS A 139 -0.93 49.18 6.19
N HIS A 140 -1.06 47.97 6.72
CA HIS A 140 -2.04 47.61 7.74
C HIS A 140 -1.36 46.87 8.90
N PRO A 141 -0.53 47.58 9.69
CA PRO A 141 0.12 46.97 10.84
C PRO A 141 -0.92 46.45 11.83
N HIS A 142 -0.73 45.22 12.31
CA HIS A 142 -1.62 44.62 13.30
C HIS A 142 -1.45 45.34 14.64
N VAL A 143 -2.38 46.26 14.94
CA VAL A 143 -2.42 46.99 16.20
C VAL A 143 -3.49 46.40 17.12
N SER A 144 -3.14 46.14 18.37
CA SER A 144 -4.10 45.69 19.38
C SER A 144 -5.14 46.77 19.62
N THR A 145 -6.42 46.40 19.66
CA THR A 145 -7.56 47.29 19.95
C THR A 145 -7.37 48.04 21.27
N ALA A 146 -6.71 47.42 22.24
CA ALA A 146 -6.35 48.07 23.50
C ALA A 146 -5.44 49.29 23.29
N LYS A 147 -4.49 49.20 22.35
CA LYS A 147 -3.54 50.26 22.01
C LYS A 147 -4.21 51.41 21.23
N LEU A 148 -5.30 51.13 20.52
CA LEU A 148 -6.12 52.15 19.85
C LEU A 148 -7.02 52.91 20.82
N LEU A 149 -7.46 52.26 21.89
CA LEU A 149 -8.36 52.86 22.89
C LEU A 149 -7.63 53.61 24.00
N SER A 150 -6.35 53.29 24.27
CA SER A 150 -5.56 53.97 25.30
C SER A 150 -4.95 55.30 24.88
N GLY A 151 -5.18 55.77 23.64
CA GLY A 151 -4.55 56.97 23.09
C GLY A 151 -3.06 56.76 22.81
N GLY A 152 -2.57 57.35 21.71
CA GLY A 152 -1.13 57.37 21.39
C GLY A 152 -0.34 58.21 22.37
#